data_AF-A0A537QH78-F1
#
_entry.id   AF-A0A537QH78-F1
#
_cell.length_a   1.000
_cell.length_b   1.000
_cell.length_c   1.000
_cell.angle_alpha   90.00
_cell.angle_beta   90.00
_cell.angle_gamma   90.00
#
_symmetry.space_group_name_H-M   'P 1'
#
loop_
_entity.id
_entity.type
_entity.pdbx_description
1 polymer ?
#
loop_
_entity_poly.entity_id
_entity_poly.type
_entity_poly.pdbx_seq_one_letter_code
_entity_poly.pdbx_strand_id
1 'polypeptide(L)'
;MMSRRTVLRAFAGATLIGSPLAAFARSSRPGPIQGLDTDNDGTVDLAEAKKAASALFDRLDRDHDGTLDRRELAGRLTANELAAADPDHDGTLTKDEYLAVVEQRFNAANADRDGTLDAKELTTKAGQKLMRLLK
;
A
#
# COMPACT_ATOMS: atom_id res chain seq x y z
N MET A 1 14.71 -50.40 49.30
CA MET A 1 13.95 -49.76 50.40
C MET A 1 14.06 -48.25 50.20
N MET A 2 13.05 -47.62 49.59
CA MET A 2 12.06 -46.73 50.23
C MET A 2 12.72 -45.57 51.01
N SER A 3 12.40 -44.30 50.78
CA SER A 3 11.05 -43.79 50.60
C SER A 3 11.01 -42.44 49.85
N ARG A 4 9.90 -42.26 49.12
CA ARG A 4 9.53 -41.11 48.29
C ARG A 4 9.04 -39.98 49.19
N ARG A 5 9.46 -38.75 48.93
CA ARG A 5 8.91 -37.54 49.58
C ARG A 5 8.20 -36.68 48.53
N THR A 6 6.91 -36.93 48.39
CA THR A 6 5.95 -36.07 47.72
C THR A 6 5.57 -34.94 48.68
N VAL A 7 5.82 -33.69 48.31
CA VAL A 7 5.12 -32.53 48.89
C VAL A 7 4.72 -31.61 47.73
N LEU A 8 3.39 -31.50 47.55
CA LEU A 8 2.70 -30.55 46.69
C LEU A 8 3.21 -29.12 46.88
N ARG A 9 3.47 -28.41 45.78
CA ARG A 9 3.36 -26.95 45.73
C ARG A 9 2.72 -26.50 44.42
N ALA A 10 1.52 -25.93 44.59
CA ALA A 10 0.94 -24.77 43.90
C ALA A 10 0.91 -24.73 42.37
N PHE A 11 -0.30 -24.86 41.83
CA PHE A 11 -0.77 -24.15 40.63
C PHE A 11 -0.62 -22.63 40.82
N ALA A 12 0.05 -21.94 39.89
CA ALA A 12 -0.28 -20.58 39.42
C ALA A 12 0.86 -20.03 38.54
N GLY A 13 0.58 -19.68 37.28
CA GLY A 13 1.53 -18.91 36.47
C GLY A 13 1.39 -19.04 34.96
N ALA A 14 0.18 -18.94 34.40
CA ALA A 14 0.03 -18.61 32.98
C ALA A 14 0.35 -17.12 32.79
N THR A 15 1.38 -16.79 32.02
CA THR A 15 1.53 -15.46 31.38
C THR A 15 2.11 -15.64 29.97
N LEU A 16 1.19 -15.83 29.03
CA LEU A 16 1.34 -15.42 27.64
C LEU A 16 1.30 -13.89 27.60
N ILE A 17 2.39 -13.23 27.21
CA ILE A 17 2.38 -11.84 26.70
C ILE A 17 3.59 -11.77 25.75
N GLY A 18 3.46 -11.80 24.43
CA GLY A 18 2.52 -11.01 23.61
C GLY A 18 3.28 -9.74 23.18
N SER A 19 3.72 -9.70 21.92
CA SER A 19 4.44 -8.57 21.30
C SER A 19 3.77 -7.23 21.64
N PRO A 20 4.52 -6.18 22.03
CA PRO A 20 3.94 -4.85 22.07
C PRO A 20 3.82 -4.34 20.63
N LEU A 21 2.63 -4.58 20.07
CA LEU A 21 1.81 -3.63 19.33
C LEU A 21 2.53 -2.32 18.96
N ALA A 22 2.91 -2.18 17.69
CA ALA A 22 2.87 -0.88 17.03
C ALA A 22 1.39 -0.51 16.85
N ALA A 23 0.78 0.01 17.91
CA ALA A 23 -0.54 0.60 17.87
C ALA A 23 -0.40 2.06 17.43
N PHE A 24 -0.78 2.38 16.19
CA PHE A 24 -1.44 3.67 15.90
C PHE A 24 -2.29 3.71 14.62
N ALA A 25 -3.04 2.66 14.28
CA ALA A 25 -4.12 2.79 13.30
C ALA A 25 -5.34 3.47 13.96
N ARG A 26 -5.31 4.80 14.10
CA ARG A 26 -6.44 5.60 14.61
C ARG A 26 -7.06 6.44 13.51
N SER A 27 -7.83 5.80 12.63
CA SER A 27 -9.13 6.31 12.16
C SER A 27 -9.71 5.43 11.05
N SER A 28 -10.62 4.51 11.41
CA SER A 28 -11.62 3.99 10.47
C SER A 28 -12.56 5.13 10.08
N ARG A 29 -12.19 5.89 9.05
CA ARG A 29 -13.13 6.63 8.23
C ARG A 29 -13.24 5.88 6.91
N PRO A 30 -14.45 5.71 6.33
CA PRO A 30 -14.58 5.21 4.97
C PRO A 30 -14.02 6.30 4.05
N GLY A 31 -12.71 6.23 3.81
CA GLY A 31 -11.96 7.12 2.95
C GLY A 31 -11.81 6.53 1.55
N PRO A 32 -11.34 7.33 0.57
CA PRO A 32 -11.07 6.91 -0.82
C PRO A 32 -10.03 5.77 -0.99
N ILE A 33 -9.59 5.20 0.12
CA ILE A 33 -8.54 4.21 0.29
C ILE A 33 -9.07 2.78 0.14
N GLN A 34 -10.38 2.56 0.32
CA GLN A 34 -10.98 1.22 0.39
C GLN A 34 -10.87 0.39 -0.91
N GLY A 35 -10.46 1.00 -2.03
CA GLY A 35 -10.15 0.27 -3.26
C GLY A 35 -8.71 -0.27 -3.33
N LEU A 36 -7.85 0.16 -2.41
CA LEU A 36 -6.40 -0.08 -2.40
C LEU A 36 -5.95 -0.79 -1.12
N ASP A 37 -6.51 -0.38 0.01
CA ASP A 37 -6.39 -1.01 1.33
C ASP A 37 -7.07 -2.40 1.28
N THR A 38 -6.24 -3.44 1.09
CA THR A 38 -6.71 -4.81 0.88
C THR A 38 -6.93 -5.53 2.21
N ASP A 39 -6.14 -5.20 3.22
CA ASP A 39 -6.21 -5.79 4.56
C ASP A 39 -7.14 -5.04 5.53
N ASN A 40 -7.68 -3.90 5.09
CA ASN A 40 -8.60 -3.02 5.83
C ASN A 40 -7.99 -2.51 7.14
N ASP A 41 -6.67 -2.32 7.17
CA ASP A 41 -5.98 -1.78 8.33
C ASP A 41 -6.10 -0.25 8.46
N GLY A 42 -6.62 0.40 7.41
CA GLY A 42 -6.85 1.85 7.36
C GLY A 42 -5.65 2.65 6.86
N THR A 43 -4.60 1.97 6.39
CA THR A 43 -3.44 2.52 5.72
C THR A 43 -3.23 1.83 4.36
N VAL A 44 -2.30 2.33 3.56
CA VAL A 44 -1.83 1.64 2.36
C VAL A 44 -0.34 1.51 2.48
N ASP A 45 0.18 0.29 2.46
CA ASP A 45 1.62 0.07 2.40
C ASP A 45 2.15 0.08 0.95
N LEU A 46 3.47 0.09 0.80
CA LEU A 46 4.10 0.09 -0.54
C LEU A 46 3.84 -1.22 -1.31
N ALA A 47 3.70 -2.35 -0.62
CA ALA A 47 3.43 -3.63 -1.27
C ALA A 47 1.99 -3.69 -1.81
N GLU A 48 1.01 -3.18 -1.07
CA GLU A 48 -0.37 -2.99 -1.49
C GLU A 48 -0.47 -2.01 -2.65
N ALA A 49 0.23 -0.87 -2.57
CA ALA A 49 0.29 0.08 -3.67
C ALA A 49 0.85 -0.57 -4.94
N LYS A 50 1.94 -1.34 -4.85
CA LYS A 50 2.54 -2.08 -5.98
C LYS A 50 1.62 -3.17 -6.51
N LYS A 51 0.90 -3.87 -5.64
CA LYS A 51 -0.04 -4.93 -6.02
C LYS A 51 -1.25 -4.36 -6.76
N ALA A 52 -1.83 -3.28 -6.25
CA ALA A 52 -2.92 -2.59 -6.90
C ALA A 52 -2.48 -1.93 -8.20
N ALA A 53 -1.28 -1.34 -8.22
CA ALA A 53 -0.68 -0.81 -9.43
C ALA A 53 -0.53 -1.91 -10.49
N SER A 54 0.02 -3.07 -10.13
CA SER A 54 0.15 -4.20 -11.07
C SER A 54 -1.22 -4.69 -11.56
N ALA A 55 -2.20 -4.82 -10.68
CA ALA A 55 -3.55 -5.25 -11.06
C ALA A 55 -4.27 -4.24 -11.97
N LEU A 56 -3.99 -2.94 -11.80
CA LEU A 56 -4.48 -1.89 -12.68
C LEU A 56 -3.76 -1.89 -14.01
N PHE A 57 -2.44 -2.06 -14.00
CA PHE A 57 -1.62 -2.20 -15.19
C PHE A 57 -2.15 -3.33 -16.06
N ASP A 58 -2.28 -4.54 -15.52
CA ASP A 58 -2.77 -5.71 -16.25
C ASP A 58 -4.24 -5.54 -16.73
N ARG A 59 -5.02 -4.62 -16.14
CA ARG A 59 -6.38 -4.26 -16.59
C ARG A 59 -6.41 -3.22 -17.71
N LEU A 60 -5.38 -2.38 -17.76
CA LEU A 60 -5.25 -1.28 -18.70
C LEU A 60 -4.54 -1.74 -19.98
N ASP A 61 -3.53 -2.59 -19.82
CA ASP A 61 -2.77 -3.29 -20.85
C ASP A 61 -3.68 -4.30 -21.55
N ARG A 62 -4.37 -3.84 -22.60
CA ARG A 62 -5.38 -4.61 -23.33
C ARG A 62 -4.78 -5.42 -24.46
N ASP A 63 -3.65 -4.96 -25.00
CA ASP A 63 -2.93 -5.66 -26.06
C ASP A 63 -1.81 -6.57 -25.51
N HIS A 64 -1.57 -6.55 -24.20
CA HIS A 64 -0.60 -7.38 -23.49
C HIS A 64 0.83 -7.16 -23.98
N ASP A 65 1.15 -5.92 -24.34
CA ASP A 65 2.47 -5.55 -24.82
C ASP A 65 3.46 -5.23 -23.69
N GLY A 66 2.98 -5.14 -22.45
CA GLY A 66 3.79 -4.86 -21.27
C GLY A 66 4.10 -3.38 -21.06
N THR A 67 3.39 -2.49 -21.77
CA THR A 67 3.41 -1.04 -21.62
C THR A 67 1.99 -0.48 -21.57
N LEU A 68 1.83 0.73 -21.05
CA LEU A 68 0.59 1.48 -21.12
C LEU A 68 0.77 2.69 -22.02
N ASP A 69 0.10 2.67 -23.16
CA ASP A 69 0.16 3.79 -24.09
C ASP A 69 -0.89 4.88 -23.76
N ARG A 70 -0.73 6.06 -24.38
CA ARG A 70 -1.67 7.18 -24.25
C ARG A 70 -3.11 6.81 -24.63
N ARG A 71 -3.33 5.79 -25.46
CA ARG A 71 -4.66 5.35 -25.94
C ARG A 71 -5.32 4.41 -24.94
N GLU A 72 -4.55 3.54 -24.29
CA GLU A 72 -5.03 2.66 -23.22
C GLU A 72 -5.39 3.44 -21.96
N LEU A 73 -4.64 4.50 -21.70
CA LEU A 73 -4.91 5.44 -20.63
C LEU A 73 -5.87 6.58 -21.04
N ALA A 74 -6.25 6.65 -22.33
CA ALA A 74 -7.19 7.64 -22.83
C ALA A 74 -8.56 7.47 -22.17
N GLY A 75 -9.00 8.50 -21.46
CA GLY A 75 -10.28 8.52 -20.75
C GLY A 75 -10.17 8.33 -19.24
N ARG A 76 -9.01 7.91 -18.72
CA ARG A 76 -8.72 7.89 -17.28
C ARG A 76 -7.69 8.95 -16.88
N LEU A 77 -6.62 9.05 -17.65
CA LEU A 77 -5.54 10.01 -17.42
C LEU A 77 -5.42 10.92 -18.64
N THR A 78 -5.23 12.21 -18.38
CA THR A 78 -4.86 13.14 -19.46
C THR A 78 -3.41 12.93 -19.85
N ALA A 79 -3.03 13.26 -21.09
CA ALA A 79 -1.64 13.17 -21.54
C ALA A 79 -0.66 13.95 -20.63
N ASN A 80 -1.12 15.02 -19.98
CA ASN A 80 -0.32 15.78 -19.02
C ASN A 80 -0.13 15.05 -17.68
N GLU A 81 -1.15 14.31 -17.23
CA GLU A 81 -1.05 13.50 -16.01
C GLU A 81 -0.19 12.26 -16.26
N LEU A 82 -0.30 11.66 -17.45
CA LEU A 82 0.62 10.63 -17.92
C LEU A 82 2.05 11.16 -17.97
N ALA A 83 2.29 12.30 -18.64
CA ALA A 83 3.62 12.90 -18.72
C ALA A 83 4.20 13.26 -17.35
N ALA A 84 3.35 13.65 -16.39
CA ALA A 84 3.79 13.90 -15.01
C ALA A 84 4.10 12.62 -14.23
N ALA A 85 3.66 11.47 -14.74
CA ALA A 85 3.92 10.13 -14.25
C ALA A 85 4.96 9.38 -15.11
N ASP A 86 5.42 9.98 -16.21
CA ASP A 86 6.35 9.37 -17.16
C ASP A 86 7.74 10.00 -16.92
N PRO A 87 8.68 9.28 -16.28
CA PRO A 87 9.99 9.82 -15.95
C PRO A 87 10.88 10.02 -17.18
N ASP A 88 10.76 9.18 -18.21
CA ASP A 88 11.61 9.22 -19.40
C ASP A 88 10.99 10.03 -20.56
N HIS A 89 9.72 10.39 -20.42
CA HIS A 89 8.93 11.22 -21.34
C HIS A 89 8.78 10.59 -22.73
N ASP A 90 8.83 9.26 -22.83
CA ASP A 90 8.65 8.54 -24.09
C ASP A 90 7.17 8.48 -24.53
N GLY A 91 6.24 8.80 -23.62
CA GLY A 91 4.81 8.81 -23.85
C GLY A 91 4.11 7.46 -23.67
N THR A 92 4.80 6.49 -23.09
CA THR A 92 4.30 5.21 -22.59
C THR A 92 4.72 5.01 -21.13
N LEU A 93 4.11 4.06 -20.44
CA LEU A 93 4.61 3.62 -19.13
C LEU A 93 4.80 2.11 -19.16
N THR A 94 6.04 1.66 -19.03
CA THR A 94 6.32 0.25 -18.76
C THR A 94 5.87 -0.14 -17.36
N LYS A 95 5.73 -1.44 -17.10
CA LYS A 95 5.38 -1.94 -15.76
C LYS A 95 6.37 -1.49 -14.69
N ASP A 96 7.66 -1.50 -15.00
CA ASP A 96 8.70 -1.08 -14.05
C ASP A 96 8.63 0.43 -13.76
N GLU A 97 8.37 1.25 -14.79
CA GLU A 97 8.18 2.69 -14.61
C GLU A 97 6.93 3.00 -13.82
N TYR A 98 5.83 2.31 -14.12
CA TYR A 98 4.58 2.46 -13.37
C TYR A 98 4.79 2.15 -11.89
N LEU A 99 5.53 1.08 -11.56
CA LEU A 99 5.88 0.75 -10.18
C LEU A 99 6.81 1.80 -9.54
N ALA A 100 7.81 2.29 -10.29
CA ALA A 100 8.73 3.32 -9.80
C ALA A 100 8.00 4.64 -9.51
N VAL A 101 7.04 5.01 -10.34
CA VAL A 101 6.24 6.22 -10.20
C VAL A 101 5.27 6.11 -9.03
N VAL A 102 4.65 4.94 -8.86
CA VAL A 102 3.83 4.64 -7.67
C VAL A 102 4.68 4.76 -6.40
N GLU A 103 5.88 4.20 -6.39
CA GLU A 103 6.81 4.33 -5.26
C GLU A 103 7.24 5.78 -5.02
N GLN A 104 7.55 6.54 -6.06
CA GLN A 104 7.89 7.96 -5.93
C GLN A 104 6.73 8.78 -5.37
N ARG A 105 5.51 8.52 -5.85
CA ARG A 105 4.27 9.17 -5.38
C ARG A 105 3.94 8.76 -3.95
N PHE A 106 4.21 7.50 -3.59
CA PHE A 106 4.06 6.96 -2.25
C PHE A 106 4.99 7.69 -1.29
N ASN A 107 6.28 7.73 -1.60
CA ASN A 107 7.28 8.46 -0.82
C ASN A 107 7.00 9.97 -0.73
N ALA A 108 6.35 10.55 -1.74
CA ALA A 108 5.94 11.96 -1.71
C ALA A 108 4.68 12.20 -0.85
N ALA A 109 3.80 11.21 -0.72
CA ALA A 109 2.62 11.26 0.12
C ALA A 109 2.95 10.92 1.58
N ASN A 110 3.94 10.05 1.80
CA ASN A 110 4.43 9.59 3.08
C ASN A 110 5.37 10.65 3.67
N ALA A 111 4.79 11.59 4.41
CA ALA A 111 5.49 12.74 4.95
C ALA A 111 6.30 12.38 6.20
N ASP A 112 5.82 11.42 6.99
CA ASP A 112 6.47 10.97 8.22
C ASP A 112 7.49 9.83 8.02
N ARG A 113 7.50 9.23 6.82
CA ARG A 113 8.37 8.14 6.38
C ARG A 113 8.22 6.87 7.22
N ASP A 114 7.01 6.60 7.70
CA ASP A 114 6.73 5.42 8.53
C ASP A 114 6.64 4.10 7.72
N GLY A 115 6.44 4.21 6.41
CA GLY A 115 6.38 3.10 5.45
C GLY A 115 4.97 2.75 4.99
N THR A 116 3.98 3.48 5.49
CA THR A 116 2.56 3.37 5.18
C THR A 116 2.00 4.73 4.75
N LEU A 117 0.80 4.74 4.18
CA LEU A 117 0.05 5.96 3.89
C LEU A 117 -1.26 5.91 4.64
N ASP A 118 -1.42 6.79 5.62
CA ASP A 118 -2.67 6.91 6.34
C ASP A 118 -3.72 7.74 5.56
N ALA A 119 -4.94 7.75 6.07
CA ALA A 119 -6.02 8.54 5.48
C ALA A 119 -5.73 10.04 5.39
N LYS A 120 -4.93 10.59 6.31
CA LYS A 120 -4.58 12.01 6.32
C LYS A 120 -3.56 12.30 5.23
N GLU A 121 -2.55 11.46 5.08
CA GLU A 121 -1.54 11.56 4.04
C GLU A 121 -2.14 11.39 2.65
N LEU A 122 -3.11 10.48 2.51
CA LEU A 122 -3.86 10.31 1.25
C LEU A 122 -4.76 11.50 0.91
N THR A 123 -5.21 12.26 1.91
CA THR A 123 -5.95 13.51 1.66
C THR A 123 -5.06 14.68 1.22
N THR A 124 -3.73 14.58 1.37
CA THR A 124 -2.80 15.62 0.91
C THR A 124 -2.76 15.70 -0.62
N LYS A 125 -2.20 16.79 -1.16
CA LYS A 125 -2.01 16.93 -2.62
C LYS A 125 -1.17 15.79 -3.22
N ALA A 126 -0.21 15.24 -2.47
CA ALA A 126 0.63 14.14 -2.92
C ALA A 126 -0.17 12.83 -2.92
N GLY A 127 -0.90 12.55 -1.84
CA GLY A 127 -1.82 11.41 -1.75
C GLY A 127 -2.90 11.40 -2.83
N GLN A 128 -3.50 12.56 -3.12
CA GLN A 128 -4.48 12.70 -4.20
C GLN A 128 -3.89 12.41 -5.58
N LYS A 129 -2.62 12.74 -5.83
CA LYS A 129 -1.94 12.40 -7.08
C LYS A 129 -1.69 10.89 -7.19
N LEU A 130 -1.30 10.25 -6.10
CA LEU A 130 -1.16 8.79 -6.03
C LEU A 130 -2.51 8.09 -6.28
N MET A 131 -3.58 8.54 -5.63
CA MET A 131 -4.93 8.01 -5.81
C MET A 131 -5.42 8.13 -7.26
N ARG A 132 -4.99 9.17 -7.98
CA ARG A 132 -5.39 9.41 -9.37
C ARG A 132 -4.71 8.45 -10.35
N LEU A 133 -3.52 7.97 -10.01
CA LEU A 133 -2.84 6.90 -10.73
C LEU A 133 -3.48 5.54 -10.45
N LEU A 134 -4.03 5.35 -9.25
CA LEU A 134 -4.53 4.08 -8.74
C LEU A 134 -6.07 3.93 -8.79
N LYS A 135 -6.80 4.80 -9.50
CA LYS A 135 -8.27 4.79 -9.59
C LYS A 135 -8.76 4.60 -11.02
#